data_AF-A0A377DE05-F1
#
_entry.id   AF-A0A377DE05-F1
#
_cell.length_a   1.000
_cell.length_b   1.000
_cell.length_c   1.000
_cell.angle_alpha   90.00
_cell.angle_beta   90.00
_cell.angle_gamma   90.00
#
_symmetry.space_group_name_H-M   'P 1'
#
loop_
_entity.id
_entity.type
_entity.pdbx_description
1 polymer ?
#
loop_
_entity_poly.entity_id
_entity_poly.type
_entity_poly.pdbx_seq_one_letter_code
_entity_poly.pdbx_strand_id
1 'polypeptide(L)'
;MNTEGQDCGFNGGEMTLSLADRWILAEFNQTIKAYREALDSFRFDIAAGILYEFTWNQFCDWYLELTKPVMNGGTEAELRGTRHTLVTVLEGLLRLAHPIIPSSPKPSGSV
;
A
#
# COMPACT_ATOMS: atom_id res chain seq x y z
N MET A 1 1.05 -5.71 -13.01
CA MET A 1 -0.39 -5.36 -13.03
C MET A 1 -0.53 -4.03 -13.74
N ASN A 2 -1.27 -4.00 -14.86
CA ASN A 2 -1.51 -2.78 -15.60
C ASN A 2 -2.87 -2.21 -15.15
N THR A 3 -2.84 -1.17 -14.32
CA THR A 3 -4.05 -0.47 -13.82
C THR A 3 -4.40 0.76 -14.66
N GLU A 4 -3.73 0.94 -15.79
CA GLU A 4 -3.92 2.04 -16.73
C GLU A 4 -5.34 2.02 -17.35
N GLY A 5 -6.08 3.12 -17.20
CA GLY A 5 -7.43 3.29 -17.74
C GLY A 5 -8.57 2.67 -16.91
N GLN A 6 -8.30 2.14 -15.72
CA GLN A 6 -9.29 1.50 -14.87
C GLN A 6 -9.66 2.38 -13.66
N ASP A 7 -10.93 2.38 -13.25
CA ASP A 7 -11.35 3.12 -12.04
C ASP A 7 -10.83 2.42 -10.77
N CYS A 8 -9.97 3.11 -10.04
CA CYS A 8 -9.43 2.67 -8.75
C CYS A 8 -10.33 3.08 -7.57
N GLY A 9 -11.64 3.21 -7.79
CA GLY A 9 -12.62 3.58 -6.75
C GLY A 9 -12.74 5.08 -6.52
N PHE A 10 -12.21 5.93 -7.40
CA PHE A 10 -12.33 7.40 -7.28
C PHE A 10 -13.66 7.94 -7.81
N ASN A 11 -14.36 7.18 -8.67
CA ASN A 11 -15.63 7.61 -9.28
C ASN A 11 -16.89 7.03 -8.62
N GLY A 12 -16.79 6.52 -7.38
CA GLY A 12 -17.96 6.16 -6.56
C GLY A 12 -18.80 4.96 -7.03
N GLY A 13 -18.21 4.04 -7.79
CA GLY A 13 -18.87 2.78 -8.16
C GLY A 13 -18.91 1.77 -7.02
N GLU A 14 -19.79 0.77 -7.13
CA GLU A 14 -19.90 -0.33 -6.16
C GLU A 14 -18.57 -1.06 -6.03
N MET A 15 -18.17 -1.32 -4.79
CA MET A 15 -16.85 -1.83 -4.45
C MET A 15 -16.97 -2.94 -3.41
N THR A 16 -16.53 -4.13 -3.79
CA THR A 16 -16.59 -5.31 -2.92
C THR A 16 -15.17 -5.70 -2.55
N LEU A 17 -14.85 -5.59 -1.26
CA LEU A 17 -13.54 -6.02 -0.76
C LEU A 17 -13.53 -7.54 -0.57
N SER A 18 -12.49 -8.18 -1.07
CA SER A 18 -12.22 -9.58 -0.77
C SER A 18 -11.71 -9.75 0.68
N LEU A 19 -11.59 -11.00 1.12
CA LEU A 19 -10.96 -11.27 2.42
C LEU A 19 -9.50 -10.82 2.44
N ALA A 20 -8.77 -11.01 1.33
CA ALA A 20 -7.37 -10.59 1.21
C ALA A 20 -7.23 -9.06 1.30
N ASP A 21 -8.15 -8.31 0.68
CA ASP A 21 -8.17 -6.85 0.73
C ASP A 21 -8.38 -6.34 2.16
N ARG A 22 -9.34 -6.94 2.89
CA ARG A 22 -9.57 -6.59 4.30
C ARG A 22 -8.38 -6.94 5.19
N TRP A 23 -7.76 -8.09 4.95
CA TRP A 23 -6.61 -8.55 5.72
C TRP A 23 -5.41 -7.61 5.54
N ILE A 24 -5.03 -7.26 4.30
CA ILE A 24 -3.86 -6.40 4.07
C ILE A 24 -4.06 -5.00 4.68
N LEU A 25 -5.30 -4.47 4.68
CA LEU A 25 -5.61 -3.20 5.33
C LEU A 25 -5.47 -3.27 6.85
N ALA A 26 -5.87 -4.40 7.46
CA ALA A 26 -5.70 -4.61 8.90
C ALA A 26 -4.19 -4.69 9.26
N GLU A 27 -3.43 -5.50 8.52
CA GLU A 27 -1.98 -5.64 8.72
C GLU A 27 -1.24 -4.32 8.49
N PHE A 28 -1.65 -3.55 7.47
CA PHE A 28 -1.06 -2.24 7.19
C PHE A 28 -1.28 -1.26 8.34
N ASN A 29 -2.46 -1.25 8.94
CA ASN A 29 -2.73 -0.41 10.11
C ASN A 29 -1.90 -0.81 11.33
N GLN A 30 -1.68 -2.11 11.57
CA GLN A 30 -0.78 -2.56 12.64
C GLN A 30 0.67 -2.16 12.36
N THR A 31 1.10 -2.28 11.11
CA THR A 31 2.44 -1.86 10.65
C THR A 31 2.66 -0.37 10.87
N ILE A 32 1.68 0.48 10.52
CA ILE A 32 1.74 1.94 10.78
C ILE A 32 1.93 2.22 12.26
N LYS A 33 1.21 1.52 13.14
CA LYS A 33 1.31 1.71 14.58
C LYS A 33 2.72 1.38 15.09
N ALA A 34 3.23 0.20 14.75
CA ALA A 34 4.57 -0.23 15.14
C ALA A 34 5.67 0.70 14.56
N TYR A 35 5.51 1.13 13.31
CA TYR A 35 6.40 2.08 12.65
C TYR A 35 6.45 3.43 13.39
N ARG A 36 5.29 3.97 13.79
CA ARG A 36 5.20 5.22 14.56
C ARG A 36 5.85 5.08 15.93
N GLU A 37 5.60 4.00 16.65
CA GLU A 37 6.22 3.73 17.95
C GLU A 37 7.76 3.67 17.86
N ALA A 38 8.29 3.07 16.79
CA ALA A 38 9.73 3.05 16.51
C ALA A 38 10.28 4.45 16.21
N LEU A 39 9.56 5.26 15.41
CA LEU A 39 9.94 6.65 15.13
C LEU A 39 9.91 7.54 16.38
N ASP A 40 8.88 7.42 17.20
CA ASP A 40 8.74 8.18 18.46
C ASP A 40 9.87 7.84 19.46
N SER A 41 10.42 6.63 19.34
CA SER A 41 11.58 6.16 20.11
C SER A 41 12.94 6.49 19.45
N PHE A 42 12.95 7.27 18.37
CA PHE A 42 14.14 7.59 17.56
C PHE A 42 14.88 6.36 16.99
N ARG A 43 14.18 5.22 16.85
CA ARG A 43 14.71 3.95 16.33
C ARG A 43 14.41 3.80 14.84
N PHE A 44 15.07 4.62 14.03
CA PHE A 44 14.92 4.61 12.57
C PHE A 44 15.31 3.28 11.93
N ASP A 45 16.25 2.54 12.53
CA ASP A 45 16.67 1.20 12.11
C ASP A 45 15.51 0.19 12.21
N ILE A 46 14.77 0.22 13.32
CA ILE A 46 13.59 -0.63 13.53
C ILE A 46 12.46 -0.18 12.59
N ALA A 47 12.22 1.12 12.47
CA ALA A 47 11.19 1.67 11.60
C ALA A 47 11.41 1.24 10.13
N ALA A 48 12.65 1.31 9.64
CA ALA A 48 13.02 0.84 8.30
C ALA A 48 12.81 -0.67 8.14
N GLY A 49 13.18 -1.47 9.17
CA GLY A 49 12.98 -2.92 9.17
C GLY A 49 11.50 -3.31 9.08
N ILE A 50 10.64 -2.68 9.87
CA ILE A 50 9.18 -2.90 9.86
C ILE A 50 8.60 -2.60 8.47
N LEU A 51 8.99 -1.47 7.88
CA LEU A 51 8.51 -1.08 6.56
C LEU A 51 8.96 -2.06 5.47
N TYR A 52 10.22 -2.52 5.54
CA TYR A 52 10.77 -3.50 4.62
C TYR A 52 10.05 -4.84 4.73
N GLU A 53 9.88 -5.35 5.96
CA GLU A 53 9.22 -6.62 6.24
C GLU A 53 7.77 -6.62 5.72
N PHE A 54 7.01 -5.56 5.98
CA PHE A 54 5.65 -5.46 5.45
C PHE A 54 5.64 -5.41 3.92
N THR A 55 6.49 -4.57 3.32
CA THR A 55 6.51 -4.39 1.85
C THR A 55 6.85 -5.70 1.14
N TRP A 56 7.86 -6.42 1.64
CA TRP A 56 8.31 -7.64 0.99
C TRP A 56 7.42 -8.83 1.33
N ASN A 57 7.27 -9.15 2.61
CA ASN A 57 6.63 -10.40 3.03
C ASN A 57 5.10 -10.29 2.93
N GLN A 58 4.49 -9.21 3.42
CA GLN A 58 3.03 -9.12 3.49
C GLN A 58 2.43 -8.64 2.16
N PHE A 59 3.00 -7.58 1.60
CA PHE A 59 2.46 -6.97 0.39
C PHE A 59 2.88 -7.72 -0.89
N CYS A 60 4.19 -7.86 -1.15
CA CYS A 60 4.66 -8.48 -2.39
C CYS A 60 4.46 -9.99 -2.44
N ASP A 61 4.85 -10.74 -1.40
CA ASP A 61 4.80 -12.20 -1.43
C ASP A 61 3.37 -12.75 -1.23
N TRP A 62 2.59 -12.18 -0.31
CA TRP A 62 1.24 -12.68 -0.03
C TRP A 62 0.15 -11.92 -0.77
N TYR A 63 0.00 -10.62 -0.56
CA TYR A 63 -1.15 -9.89 -1.07
C TYR A 63 -1.21 -9.84 -2.61
N LEU A 64 -0.10 -9.59 -3.30
CA LEU A 64 -0.09 -9.62 -4.77
C LEU A 64 -0.42 -11.01 -5.34
N GLU A 65 -0.05 -12.09 -4.65
CA GLU A 65 -0.40 -13.45 -5.06
C GLU A 65 -1.89 -13.74 -4.81
N LEU A 66 -2.42 -13.34 -3.66
CA LEU A 66 -3.82 -13.54 -3.27
C LEU A 66 -4.81 -12.75 -4.13
N THR A 67 -4.36 -11.67 -4.77
CA THR A 67 -5.20 -10.86 -5.67
C THR A 67 -5.28 -11.41 -7.09
N LYS A 68 -4.38 -12.34 -7.50
CA LYS A 68 -4.38 -12.92 -8.86
C LYS A 68 -5.70 -13.60 -9.26
N PRO A 69 -6.36 -14.41 -8.39
CA PRO A 69 -7.64 -15.02 -8.75
C PRO A 69 -8.74 -13.99 -9.01
N VAL A 70 -8.80 -12.93 -8.19
CA VAL A 70 -9.75 -11.83 -8.37
C VAL A 70 -9.48 -11.11 -9.69
N MET A 71 -8.20 -10.86 -10.01
CA MET A 71 -7.82 -10.22 -11.28
C MET A 71 -8.14 -11.05 -12.53
N ASN A 72 -8.15 -12.38 -12.41
CA ASN A 72 -8.35 -13.30 -13.55
C ASN A 72 -9.81 -13.70 -13.79
N GLY A 73 -10.74 -13.41 -12.86
CA GLY A 73 -12.12 -13.85 -13.01
C GLY A 73 -13.12 -13.28 -12.00
N GLY A 74 -12.75 -12.25 -11.25
CA GLY A 74 -13.66 -11.55 -10.34
C GLY A 74 -14.66 -10.66 -11.07
N THR A 75 -15.71 -10.25 -10.36
CA THR A 75 -16.69 -9.26 -10.83
C THR A 75 -16.07 -7.87 -10.92
N GLU A 76 -16.67 -6.95 -11.69
CA GLU A 76 -16.20 -5.56 -11.78
C GLU A 76 -16.16 -4.84 -10.42
N ALA A 77 -17.07 -5.17 -9.49
CA ALA A 77 -17.07 -4.61 -8.14
C ALA A 77 -15.90 -5.13 -7.28
N GLU A 78 -15.53 -6.41 -7.43
CA GLU A 78 -14.37 -7.02 -6.76
C GLU A 78 -13.06 -6.51 -7.36
N LEU A 79 -12.96 -6.44 -8.68
CA LEU A 79 -11.81 -5.86 -9.38
C LEU A 79 -11.56 -4.42 -8.95
N ARG A 80 -12.62 -3.61 -8.82
CA ARG A 80 -12.54 -2.25 -8.30
C ARG A 80 -12.06 -2.22 -6.85
N GLY A 81 -12.58 -3.11 -6.00
CA GLY A 81 -12.17 -3.23 -4.59
C GLY A 81 -10.70 -3.57 -4.42
N THR A 82 -10.22 -4.55 -5.17
CA THR A 82 -8.82 -4.95 -5.15
C THR A 82 -7.89 -3.85 -5.69
N ARG A 83 -8.25 -3.18 -6.80
CA ARG A 83 -7.46 -2.07 -7.35
C ARG A 83 -7.40 -0.89 -6.39
N HIS A 84 -8.54 -0.52 -5.79
CA HIS A 84 -8.60 0.55 -4.79
C HIS A 84 -7.68 0.24 -3.61
N THR A 85 -7.81 -0.95 -3.03
CA THR A 85 -7.01 -1.38 -1.88
C THR A 85 -5.52 -1.39 -2.20
N LEU A 86 -5.13 -1.87 -3.39
CA LEU A 86 -3.74 -1.89 -3.83
C LEU A 86 -3.16 -0.48 -3.92
N VAL A 87 -3.90 0.47 -4.50
CA VAL A 87 -3.47 1.87 -4.60
C VAL A 87 -3.38 2.51 -3.23
N THR A 88 -4.37 2.31 -2.35
CA THR A 88 -4.38 2.86 -0.98
C THR A 88 -3.18 2.38 -0.16
N VAL A 89 -2.89 1.08 -0.18
CA VAL A 89 -1.74 0.53 0.57
C VAL A 89 -0.42 1.03 -0.02
N LEU A 90 -0.27 1.04 -1.34
CA LEU A 90 0.94 1.52 -2.00
C LEU A 90 1.20 3.01 -1.72
N GLU A 91 0.17 3.85 -1.82
CA GLU A 91 0.27 5.27 -1.46
C GLU A 91 0.68 5.44 0.00
N GLY A 92 0.09 4.65 0.90
CA GLY A 92 0.45 4.61 2.31
C GLY A 92 1.92 4.25 2.52
N LEU A 93 2.43 3.21 1.85
CA LEU A 93 3.83 2.81 1.92
C LEU A 93 4.78 3.89 1.45
N LEU A 94 4.47 4.56 0.33
CA LEU A 94 5.27 5.66 -0.19
C LEU A 94 5.30 6.85 0.79
N ARG A 95 4.18 7.15 1.45
CA ARG A 95 4.11 8.18 2.50
C ARG A 95 4.94 7.80 3.73
N LEU A 96 4.90 6.53 4.16
CA LEU A 96 5.71 6.03 5.28
C LEU A 96 7.20 6.00 4.96
N ALA A 97 7.58 5.81 3.70
CA ALA A 97 8.97 5.81 3.27
C ALA A 97 9.61 7.22 3.24
N HIS A 98 8.82 8.28 3.10
CA HIS A 98 9.29 9.67 2.97
C HIS A 98 10.20 10.19 4.10
N PRO A 99 10.03 9.82 5.39
CA PRO A 99 10.94 10.25 6.46
C PRO A 99 12.32 9.56 6.40
N ILE A 100 12.43 8.42 5.72
CA ILE A 100 13.64 7.58 5.67
C ILE A 100 14.39 7.76 4.34
N ILE A 101 13.66 7.95 3.25
CA ILE A 101 14.22 8.32 1.95
C ILE A 101 14.33 9.86 1.94
N PRO A 102 15.54 10.45 1.95
CA PRO A 102 15.66 11.88 1.83
C PRO A 102 14.98 12.29 0.53
N SER A 103 14.05 13.23 0.59
CA SER A 103 13.48 13.84 -0.61
C SER A 103 14.65 14.21 -1.53
N SER A 104 14.65 13.67 -2.75
CA SER A 104 15.54 14.11 -3.80
C SER A 104 15.65 15.64 -3.74
N PRO A 105 16.84 16.25 -3.79
CA PRO A 105 16.97 17.69 -3.71
C PRO A 105 16.06 18.27 -4.79
N LYS A 106 15.05 19.06 -4.38
CA LYS A 106 14.33 19.89 -5.34
C LYS A 106 15.41 20.66 -6.11
N PRO A 107 15.42 20.66 -7.45
CA PRO A 107 16.33 21.51 -8.18
C PRO A 107 16.10 22.94 -7.70
N SER A 108 17.14 23.51 -7.10
CA SER A 108 17.20 24.90 -6.76
C SER A 108 17.06 25.72 -8.04
N GLY A 109 15.98 26.48 -8.15
CA GLY A 109 15.87 27.54 -9.14
C GLY A 109 15.14 27.13 -10.42
N SER A 110 13.93 27.65 -10.56
CA SER A 110 13.50 28.32 -11.78
C SER A 110 12.49 29.37 -11.36
N VAL A 111 12.95 30.62 -11.40
CA VAL A 111 12.14 31.85 -11.37
C VAL A 111 11.28 31.89 -12.63
#